data_AF-I3XAY9-F1
#
_entry.id   AF-I3XAY9-F1
#
_cell.length_a   1.000
_cell.length_b   1.000
_cell.length_c   1.000
_cell.angle_alpha   90.00
_cell.angle_beta   90.00
_cell.angle_gamma   90.00
#
_symmetry.space_group_name_H-M   'P 1'
#
loop_
_entity.id
_entity.type
_entity.pdbx_description
1 polymer ?
#
loop_
_entity_poly.entity_id
_entity_poly.type
_entity_poly.pdbx_seq_one_letter_code
_entity_poly.pdbx_strand_id
1 'polypeptide(L)'
;MLRTLDIVLIVIMTGAATVTYTIKHQAENKLEEVRRLDAAIKLEEDTIDLLKADWALLTQPNRLERLVGAFAVDLQLTPTPSTQLARPEELPMLKADVPPPEEGKDKKGKGKKDDGVAAVINADNIETGSVAR
;
A
#
# COMPACT_ATOMS: atom_id res chain seq x y z
N MET A 1 36.47 59.38 4.71
CA MET A 1 36.43 58.18 3.83
C MET A 1 36.53 56.85 4.59
N LEU A 2 36.99 56.81 5.85
CA LEU A 2 37.02 55.55 6.64
C LEU A 2 35.65 55.12 7.19
N ARG A 3 34.79 56.08 7.60
CA ARG A 3 33.47 55.78 8.18
C ARG A 3 32.54 54.98 7.25
N THR A 4 32.61 55.21 5.94
CA THR A 4 31.83 54.45 4.94
C THR A 4 32.31 53.00 4.82
N LEU A 5 33.63 52.76 4.96
CA LEU A 5 34.20 51.42 4.92
C LEU A 5 33.82 50.63 6.19
N ASP A 6 33.87 51.29 7.36
CA ASP A 6 33.46 50.67 8.64
C ASP A 6 31.98 50.23 8.61
N ILE A 7 31.09 51.05 8.04
CA ILE A 7 29.67 50.69 7.89
C ILE A 7 29.51 49.46 6.98
N VAL A 8 30.24 49.40 5.86
CA VAL A 8 30.21 48.26 4.95
C VAL A 8 30.70 47.00 5.65
N LEU A 9 31.79 47.08 6.43
CA LEU A 9 32.31 45.95 7.20
C LEU A 9 31.30 45.43 8.24
N ILE A 10 30.63 46.33 8.96
CA ILE A 10 29.61 45.95 9.94
C ILE A 10 28.43 45.26 9.24
N VAL A 11 28.00 45.75 8.08
CA VAL A 11 26.92 45.13 7.31
C VAL A 11 27.32 43.74 6.82
N ILE A 12 28.53 43.58 6.30
CA ILE A 12 29.04 42.26 5.86
C ILE A 12 29.11 41.28 7.04
N MET A 13 29.66 41.70 8.17
CA MET A 13 29.79 40.88 9.37
C MET A 13 28.41 40.46 9.92
N THR A 14 27.46 41.40 9.97
CA THR A 14 26.09 41.14 10.43
C THR A 14 25.34 40.24 9.45
N GLY A 15 25.55 40.44 8.14
CA GLY A 15 24.98 39.59 7.09
C GLY A 15 25.46 38.15 7.19
N ALA A 16 26.78 37.94 7.33
CA ALA A 16 27.36 36.62 7.52
C ALA A 16 26.81 35.92 8.79
N ALA A 17 26.75 36.64 9.92
CA ALA A 17 26.20 36.12 11.16
C ALA A 17 24.72 35.71 11.02
N THR A 18 23.93 36.52 10.32
CA THR A 18 22.51 36.24 10.07
C THR A 18 22.35 34.97 9.23
N VAL A 19 23.11 34.84 8.14
CA VAL A 19 23.05 33.65 7.27
C VAL A 19 23.41 32.38 8.05
N THR A 20 24.51 32.37 8.79
CA THR A 20 24.91 31.21 9.61
C THR A 20 23.84 30.83 10.62
N TYR A 21 23.26 31.82 11.31
CA TYR A 21 22.17 31.57 12.26
C TYR A 21 20.94 31.00 11.58
N THR A 22 20.51 31.55 10.44
CA THR A 22 19.34 31.03 9.72
C THR A 22 19.53 29.58 9.27
N ILE A 23 20.72 29.22 8.78
CA ILE A 23 21.03 27.84 8.37
C ILE A 23 20.98 26.91 9.57
N LYS A 24 21.63 27.29 10.68
CA LYS A 24 21.63 26.48 11.91
C LYS A 24 20.20 26.30 12.44
N HIS A 25 19.42 27.38 12.48
CA HIS A 25 18.07 27.36 13.01
C HIS A 25 17.11 26.54 12.14
N GLN A 26 17.23 26.62 10.81
CA GLN A 26 16.48 25.77 9.89
C GLN A 26 16.84 24.30 10.06
N ALA A 27 18.13 23.98 10.24
CA ALA A 27 18.58 22.62 10.47
C ALA A 27 18.04 22.05 11.80
N GLU A 28 18.03 22.86 12.87
CA GLU A 28 17.45 22.46 14.16
C GLU A 28 15.94 22.20 14.05
N ASN A 29 15.18 23.07 13.39
CA ASN A 29 13.74 22.89 13.19
C ASN A 29 13.43 21.62 12.38
N LYS A 30 14.22 21.34 11.33
CA LYS A 30 14.07 20.13 10.51
C LYS A 30 14.46 18.87 11.27
N LEU A 31 15.47 18.93 12.13
CA LEU A 31 15.86 17.81 12.97
C LEU A 31 14.76 17.44 13.99
N GLU A 32 14.08 18.45 14.55
CA GLU A 32 12.95 18.23 15.45
C GLU A 32 11.78 17.56 14.72
N GLU A 33 11.47 18.01 13.50
CA GLU A 33 10.43 17.42 12.65
C GLU A 33 10.74 15.94 12.33
N VAL A 34 11.98 15.63 11.92
CA VAL A 34 12.43 14.25 11.65
C VAL A 34 12.30 13.39 12.90
N ARG A 35 12.78 13.86 14.06
CA ARG A 35 12.66 13.10 15.32
C ARG A 35 11.22 12.81 15.70
N ARG A 36 10.31 13.76 15.46
CA ARG A 36 8.88 13.57 15.69
C ARG A 36 8.29 12.51 14.75
N LEU A 37 8.64 12.57 13.46
CA LEU A 37 8.22 11.59 12.46
C LEU A 37 8.73 10.20 12.80
N ASP A 38 10.02 10.05 13.12
CA ASP A 38 10.62 8.77 13.51
C ASP A 38 9.92 8.17 14.74
N ALA A 39 9.59 9.00 15.73
CA ALA A 39 8.85 8.55 16.90
C ALA A 39 7.43 8.07 16.56
N ALA A 40 6.75 8.75 15.62
CA ALA A 40 5.42 8.34 15.15
C ALA A 40 5.49 7.03 14.36
N ILE A 41 6.44 6.92 13.42
CA ILE A 41 6.67 5.70 12.63
C ILE A 41 6.93 4.51 13.54
N LYS A 42 7.78 4.67 14.55
CA LYS A 42 8.09 3.59 15.49
C LYS A 42 6.86 3.14 16.27
N LEU A 43 6.01 4.08 16.70
CA LEU A 43 4.77 3.75 17.42
C LEU A 43 3.77 3.01 16.52
N GLU A 44 3.68 3.40 15.24
CA GLU A 44 2.87 2.69 14.26
C GLU A 44 3.42 1.28 13.97
N GLU A 45 4.75 1.13 13.84
CA GLU A 45 5.41 -0.16 13.65
C GLU A 45 5.15 -1.11 14.83
N ASP A 46 5.32 -0.63 16.07
CA ASP A 46 5.01 -1.38 17.29
C ASP A 46 3.53 -1.82 17.32
N THR A 47 2.62 -0.95 16.84
CA THR A 47 1.19 -1.25 16.75
C THR A 47 0.94 -2.34 15.69
N ILE A 48 1.55 -2.23 14.51
CA ILE A 48 1.42 -3.23 13.45
C ILE A 48 1.91 -4.59 13.94
N ASP A 49 3.03 -4.64 14.66
CA ASP A 49 3.59 -5.89 15.16
C ASP A 49 2.71 -6.52 16.24
N LEU A 50 2.06 -5.71 17.08
CA LEU A 50 1.01 -6.19 17.98
C LEU A 50 -0.15 -6.82 17.19
N LEU A 51 -0.66 -6.15 16.16
CA LEU A 51 -1.75 -6.69 15.32
C LEU A 51 -1.33 -7.96 14.58
N LYS A 52 -0.09 -8.06 14.11
CA LYS A 52 0.44 -9.29 13.49
C LYS A 52 0.50 -10.44 14.48
N ALA A 53 0.84 -10.17 15.74
CA ALA A 53 0.83 -11.19 16.79
C ALA A 53 -0.59 -11.72 17.04
N ASP A 54 -1.58 -10.82 17.11
CA ASP A 54 -2.99 -11.20 17.20
C ASP A 54 -3.45 -11.99 15.98
N TRP A 55 -3.08 -11.55 14.77
CA TRP A 55 -3.39 -12.28 13.55
C TRP A 55 -2.79 -13.69 13.54
N ALA A 56 -1.53 -13.82 13.97
CA ALA A 56 -0.87 -15.11 14.10
C ALA A 56 -1.60 -16.03 15.09
N LEU A 57 -2.13 -15.49 16.20
CA LEU A 57 -2.95 -16.23 17.16
C LEU A 57 -4.30 -16.66 16.57
N LEU A 58 -4.95 -15.78 15.82
CA LEU A 58 -6.25 -16.07 15.19
C LEU A 58 -6.15 -17.12 14.08
N THR A 59 -5.04 -17.12 13.33
CA THR A 59 -4.79 -18.02 12.20
C THR A 59 -4.07 -19.31 12.57
N GLN A 60 -3.90 -19.60 13.87
CA GLN A 60 -3.27 -20.86 14.30
C GLN A 60 -4.02 -22.08 13.75
N PRO A 61 -3.32 -23.05 13.12
CA PRO A 61 -3.96 -24.20 12.49
C PRO A 61 -4.76 -25.04 13.48
N ASN A 62 -4.25 -25.24 14.70
CA ASN A 62 -4.96 -25.96 15.77
C ASN A 62 -6.29 -25.26 16.13
N ARG A 63 -6.31 -23.93 16.20
CA ARG A 63 -7.53 -23.16 16.48
C ARG A 63 -8.54 -23.27 15.33
N LEU A 64 -8.07 -23.20 14.08
CA LEU A 64 -8.90 -23.37 12.89
C LEU A 64 -9.49 -24.77 12.80
N GLU A 65 -8.72 -25.82 13.03
CA GLU A 65 -9.19 -27.21 13.03
C GLU A 65 -10.29 -27.44 14.08
N ARG A 66 -10.12 -26.89 15.28
CA ARG A 66 -11.14 -26.92 16.33
C ARG A 66 -12.42 -26.17 15.94
N LEU A 67 -12.28 -25.01 15.27
CA LEU A 67 -13.42 -24.24 14.80
C LEU A 67 -14.18 -24.96 13.68
N VAL A 68 -13.45 -25.53 12.71
CA VAL A 68 -14.03 -26.33 11.61
C VAL A 68 -14.77 -27.55 12.17
N GLY A 69 -14.21 -28.22 13.18
CA GLY A 69 -14.89 -29.32 13.87
C GLY A 69 -16.15 -28.87 14.62
N ALA A 70 -16.10 -27.74 15.32
CA ALA A 70 -17.25 -27.22 16.08
C ALA A 70 -18.41 -26.78 15.16
N PHE A 71 -18.10 -26.18 14.02
CA PHE A 71 -19.09 -25.70 13.04
C PHE A 71 -19.28 -26.66 11.85
N ALA A 72 -18.90 -27.93 12.01
CA ALA A 72 -18.94 -28.92 10.91
C ALA A 72 -20.36 -29.12 10.34
N VAL A 73 -21.40 -29.00 11.20
CA VAL A 73 -22.80 -29.17 10.80
C VAL A 73 -23.28 -28.04 9.87
N ASP A 74 -22.85 -26.81 10.16
CA ASP A 74 -23.29 -25.62 9.41
C ASP A 74 -22.43 -25.38 8.16
N LEU A 75 -21.13 -25.66 8.27
CA LEU A 75 -20.15 -25.25 7.27
C LEU A 75 -19.87 -26.34 6.23
N GLN A 76 -20.14 -27.62 6.57
CA GLN A 76 -20.04 -28.78 5.67
C GLN A 76 -18.74 -28.83 4.83
N LEU A 77 -17.61 -28.36 5.38
CA LEU A 77 -16.34 -28.39 4.65
C LEU A 77 -15.84 -29.83 4.53
N THR A 78 -15.57 -30.23 3.30
CA THR A 78 -14.78 -31.41 2.98
C THR A 78 -13.33 -31.00 2.65
N PRO A 79 -12.32 -31.79 3.06
CA PRO A 79 -10.95 -31.58 2.63
C PRO A 79 -10.87 -31.51 1.11
N THR A 80 -10.28 -30.44 0.57
CA THR A 80 -10.12 -30.25 -0.87
C THR A 80 -9.15 -31.32 -1.42
N PRO A 81 -9.59 -32.22 -2.31
CA PRO A 81 -8.70 -33.16 -2.96
C PRO A 81 -7.73 -32.42 -3.89
N SER A 82 -6.52 -32.93 -4.03
CA SER A 82 -5.46 -32.33 -4.85
C SER A 82 -5.84 -32.13 -6.33
N THR A 83 -6.84 -32.87 -6.82
CA THR A 83 -7.39 -32.74 -8.18
C THR A 83 -8.26 -31.50 -8.39
N GLN A 84 -8.71 -30.83 -7.32
CA GLN A 84 -9.49 -29.60 -7.40
C GLN A 84 -8.61 -28.34 -7.45
N LEU A 85 -7.30 -28.47 -7.27
CA LEU A 85 -6.35 -27.37 -7.41
C LEU A 85 -5.86 -27.33 -8.86
N ALA A 86 -6.17 -26.26 -9.59
CA ALA A 86 -5.69 -26.06 -10.95
C ALA A 86 -4.18 -25.83 -10.95
N ARG A 87 -3.47 -26.50 -11.85
CA ARG A 87 -2.05 -26.18 -12.13
C ARG A 87 -1.96 -24.85 -12.87
N PRO A 88 -0.84 -24.11 -12.76
CA PRO A 88 -0.63 -22.88 -13.53
C PRO A 88 -0.82 -23.06 -15.04
N GLU A 89 -0.55 -24.26 -15.55
CA GLU A 89 -0.71 -24.68 -16.94
C GLU A 89 -2.17 -24.91 -17.36
N GLU A 90 -3.04 -25.17 -16.39
CA GLU A 90 -4.47 -25.44 -16.56
C GLU A 90 -5.32 -24.16 -16.36
N LEU A 91 -4.68 -23.04 -15.99
CA LEU A 91 -5.35 -21.75 -15.88
C LEU A 91 -5.60 -21.17 -17.28
N PRO A 92 -6.84 -20.74 -17.58
CA PRO A 92 -7.09 -20.04 -18.83
C PRO A 92 -6.23 -18.78 -18.89
N MET A 93 -5.77 -18.43 -20.10
CA MET A 93 -5.04 -17.19 -20.33
C MET A 93 -5.80 -16.01 -19.74
N LEU A 94 -5.07 -15.03 -19.20
CA LEU A 94 -5.66 -13.79 -18.70
C LEU A 94 -6.60 -13.23 -19.77
N LYS A 95 -7.82 -12.84 -19.39
CA LYS A 95 -8.82 -12.28 -20.34
C LYS A 95 -8.30 -11.08 -21.14
N ALA A 96 -7.17 -10.49 -20.75
CA ALA A 96 -6.49 -9.40 -21.44
C ALA A 96 -5.73 -9.82 -22.72
N ASP A 97 -5.34 -11.09 -22.86
CA ASP A 97 -4.49 -11.59 -23.96
C ASP A 97 -5.24 -12.51 -24.94
N VAL A 98 -6.57 -12.58 -24.85
CA VAL A 98 -7.38 -13.34 -25.81
C VAL A 98 -7.67 -12.43 -27.01
N PRO A 99 -7.27 -12.81 -28.24
CA PRO A 99 -7.76 -12.13 -29.43
C PRO A 99 -9.30 -12.13 -29.43
N PRO A 100 -9.97 -11.00 -29.77
CA PRO A 100 -11.42 -10.97 -29.86
C PRO A 100 -11.91 -12.11 -30.75
N PRO A 101 -12.96 -12.86 -30.35
CA PRO A 101 -13.57 -13.83 -31.24
C PRO A 101 -14.03 -13.12 -32.52
N GLU A 102 -13.46 -13.50 -33.67
CA GLU A 102 -13.93 -13.07 -34.98
C GLU A 102 -15.42 -13.45 -35.09
N GLU A 103 -16.29 -12.45 -35.09
CA GLU A 103 -17.73 -12.58 -35.26
C GLU A 103 -18.07 -13.07 -36.68
N GLY A 104 -18.07 -14.40 -36.87
CA GLY A 104 -18.67 -15.07 -38.01
C GLY A 104 -20.15 -15.37 -37.78
N LYS A 105 -21.00 -14.44 -38.22
CA LYS A 105 -22.46 -14.49 -38.39
C LYS A 105 -23.10 -15.89 -38.39
N ASP A 106 -24.08 -16.14 -37.50
CA ASP A 106 -25.44 -16.55 -37.90
C ASP A 106 -26.47 -16.55 -36.74
N LYS A 107 -27.32 -15.51 -36.78
CA LYS A 107 -28.76 -15.44 -36.47
C LYS A 107 -29.35 -16.09 -35.20
N LYS A 108 -29.91 -15.16 -34.40
CA LYS A 108 -31.24 -15.14 -33.72
C LYS A 108 -31.44 -16.04 -32.49
N GLY A 109 -31.63 -15.40 -31.32
CA GLY A 109 -32.23 -16.08 -30.17
C GLY A 109 -32.30 -15.35 -28.82
N LYS A 110 -32.78 -14.10 -28.77
CA LYS A 110 -33.64 -13.50 -27.71
C LYS A 110 -33.37 -13.78 -26.21
N GLY A 111 -33.10 -12.69 -25.47
CA GLY A 111 -33.37 -12.50 -24.01
C GLY A 111 -32.16 -12.79 -23.10
N LYS A 112 -31.83 -12.03 -22.06
CA LYS A 112 -32.50 -10.99 -21.28
C LYS A 112 -31.40 -10.21 -20.52
N LYS A 113 -31.64 -8.92 -20.23
CA LYS A 113 -30.71 -7.97 -19.59
C LYS A 113 -30.81 -8.03 -18.07
N ASP A 114 -29.72 -8.41 -17.42
CA ASP A 114 -29.45 -8.24 -16.01
C ASP A 114 -27.91 -8.32 -15.96
N ASP A 115 -27.14 -7.27 -15.66
CA ASP A 115 -26.49 -7.16 -14.34
C ASP A 115 -25.84 -5.78 -14.18
N GLY A 116 -26.36 -5.01 -13.23
CA GLY A 116 -25.91 -3.67 -12.86
C GLY A 116 -24.69 -3.65 -11.94
N VAL A 117 -23.60 -4.35 -12.28
CA VAL A 117 -22.38 -4.38 -11.44
C VAL A 117 -21.14 -3.84 -12.18
N ALA A 118 -21.20 -3.67 -13.50
CA ALA A 118 -20.03 -3.28 -14.30
C ALA A 118 -19.64 -1.79 -14.21
N ALA A 119 -20.43 -0.93 -13.55
CA ALA A 119 -20.21 0.52 -13.54
C ALA A 119 -19.38 1.05 -12.35
N VAL A 120 -19.01 0.21 -11.36
CA VAL A 120 -18.43 0.69 -10.09
C VAL A 120 -16.92 0.48 -9.99
N ILE A 121 -16.29 -0.26 -10.90
CA ILE A 121 -14.85 -0.54 -10.84
C ILE A 121 -14.08 0.42 -11.75
N ASN A 122 -14.18 1.73 -11.48
CA ASN A 122 -13.13 2.63 -11.92
C ASN A 122 -11.91 2.33 -11.04
N ALA A 123 -10.92 1.65 -11.62
CA ALA A 123 -9.67 1.33 -10.95
C ALA A 123 -8.92 2.64 -10.67
N ASP A 124 -8.82 3.02 -9.39
CA ASP A 124 -7.88 4.05 -8.94
C ASP A 124 -6.46 3.57 -9.24
N ASN A 125 -5.75 4.36 -10.04
CA ASN A 125 -4.37 4.11 -10.40
C ASN A 125 -3.48 4.54 -9.23
N ILE A 126 -3.32 3.66 -8.24
CA ILE A 126 -2.44 3.91 -7.09
C ILE A 126 -1.07 3.30 -7.40
N GLU A 127 -0.11 4.16 -7.74
CA GLU A 127 1.31 3.84 -7.79
C GLU A 127 1.81 3.49 -6.37
N THR A 128 1.76 2.22 -6.00
CA THR A 128 2.47 1.74 -4.81
C THR A 128 3.96 1.79 -5.08
N GLY A 129 4.64 2.76 -4.47
CA GLY A 129 6.09 2.99 -4.51
C GLY A 129 6.91 1.81 -3.97
N SER A 130 6.98 0.75 -4.75
CA SER A 130 7.85 -0.40 -4.46
C SER A 130 9.30 0.03 -4.69
N VAL A 131 10.01 0.28 -3.59
CA VAL A 131 11.47 0.44 -3.57
C VAL A 131 12.10 -0.86 -4.07
N ALA A 132 12.74 -0.81 -5.23
CA ALA A 132 13.59 -1.87 -5.74
C ALA A 132 14.73 -2.10 -4.74
N ARG A 133 14.87 -3.35 -4.28
CA ARG A 133 15.96 -3.81 -3.41
C ARG A 133 16.99 -4.57 -4.23
#